data_AF-A0A812D9W4-F1
#
_entry.id   AF-A0A812D9W4-F1
#
_cell.length_a   1.000
_cell.length_b   1.000
_cell.length_c   1.000
_cell.angle_alpha   90.00
_cell.angle_beta   90.00
_cell.angle_gamma   90.00
#
_symmetry.space_group_name_H-M   'P 1'
#
loop_
_entity.id
_entity.type
_entity.pdbx_description
1 polymer ?
#
loop_
_entity_poly.entity_id
_entity_poly.type
_entity_poly.pdbx_seq_one_letter_code
_entity_poly.pdbx_strand_id
1 'polypeptide(L)'
;MSALPGVAIQERRQQKTKKKEMDEFILWDYGIVYFKQLRRMFYLVTPNESCFENVNEVPHYIDESNSVFLTFLLTESIISFILADGIYRINDGITSSSAGLLSRLPVMLVKSVHLATYKWVHNNFQLLELPWNSPCTWFLTFLLVDLGYYWFHRMAHEVNILWAAHQVHHSSEDYNLSTALRQSVLQTYTSWVSNKVP
;
A
#
# COMPACT_ATOMS: atom_id res chain seq x y z
N MET A 1 43.41 6.33 42.46
CA MET A 1 42.52 5.16 42.63
C MET A 1 42.30 4.54 41.26
N SER A 2 43.01 3.46 40.95
CA SER A 2 42.79 2.64 39.75
C SER A 2 41.75 1.57 40.05
N ALA A 3 40.70 1.47 39.23
CA ALA A 3 39.71 0.41 39.38
C ALA A 3 40.36 -0.97 39.18
N LEU A 4 40.04 -1.94 40.04
CA LEU A 4 40.60 -3.29 39.98
C LEU A 4 40.17 -3.99 38.66
N PRO A 5 41.08 -4.69 37.95
CA PRO A 5 40.84 -5.22 36.60
C PRO A 5 39.61 -6.14 36.48
N GLY A 6 39.22 -6.83 37.56
CA GLY A 6 38.04 -7.70 37.60
C GLY A 6 36.71 -6.94 37.50
N VAL A 7 36.63 -5.73 38.07
CA VAL A 7 35.41 -4.89 38.03
C VAL A 7 35.14 -4.42 36.60
N ALA A 8 36.17 -3.97 35.89
CA ALA A 8 36.08 -3.54 34.49
C ALA A 8 35.72 -4.68 33.51
N ILE A 9 35.98 -5.94 33.86
CA ILE A 9 35.58 -7.11 33.06
C ILE A 9 34.11 -7.45 33.31
N GLN A 10 33.66 -7.37 34.57
CA GLN A 10 32.28 -7.63 34.95
C GLN A 10 31.33 -6.56 34.39
N GLU A 11 31.71 -5.28 34.45
CA GLU A 11 30.98 -4.17 33.83
C GLU A 11 30.87 -4.33 32.31
N ARG A 12 31.96 -4.73 31.63
CA ARG A 12 31.94 -5.01 30.18
C ARG A 12 31.02 -6.18 29.81
N ARG A 13 30.94 -7.21 30.66
CA ARG A 13 30.00 -8.33 30.45
C ARG A 13 28.55 -7.88 30.64
N GLN A 14 28.26 -7.12 31.69
CA GLN A 14 26.92 -6.57 31.94
C GLN A 14 26.46 -5.64 30.81
N GLN A 15 27.35 -4.79 30.29
CA GLN A 15 27.05 -3.93 29.14
C GLN A 15 26.76 -4.74 27.87
N LYS A 16 27.52 -5.82 27.62
CA LYS A 16 27.24 -6.73 26.48
C LYS A 16 25.89 -7.44 26.62
N THR A 17 25.53 -7.90 27.81
CA THR A 17 24.24 -8.55 28.05
C THR A 17 23.08 -7.57 27.86
N LYS A 18 23.15 -6.37 28.46
CA LYS A 18 22.12 -5.33 28.27
C LYS A 18 21.96 -4.94 26.80
N LYS A 19 23.08 -4.82 26.07
CA LYS A 19 23.04 -4.55 24.63
C LYS A 19 22.32 -5.68 23.88
N LYS A 20 22.64 -6.93 24.18
CA LYS A 20 21.99 -8.10 23.56
C LYS A 20 20.48 -8.15 23.85
N GLU A 21 20.07 -7.92 25.09
CA GLU A 21 18.65 -7.87 25.48
C GLU A 21 17.91 -6.74 24.77
N MET A 22 18.55 -5.57 24.65
CA MET A 22 18.01 -4.44 23.91
C MET A 22 17.89 -4.74 22.42
N ASP A 23 18.90 -5.37 21.82
CA ASP A 23 18.89 -5.80 20.41
C ASP A 23 17.78 -6.85 20.15
N GLU A 24 17.59 -7.82 21.05
CA GLU A 24 16.51 -8.82 20.99
C GLU A 24 15.12 -8.19 21.13
N PHE A 25 14.94 -7.25 22.08
CA PHE A 25 13.70 -6.51 22.25
C PHE A 25 13.34 -5.70 21.00
N ILE A 26 14.33 -5.01 20.42
CA ILE A 26 14.16 -4.23 19.19
C ILE A 26 13.74 -5.13 18.03
N LEU A 27 14.43 -6.27 17.84
CA LEU A 27 14.08 -7.22 16.77
C LEU A 27 12.68 -7.80 16.93
N TRP A 28 12.26 -8.06 18.17
CA TRP A 28 10.91 -8.54 18.47
C TRP A 28 9.86 -7.49 18.10
N ASP A 29 10.07 -6.23 18.48
CA ASP A 29 9.15 -5.12 18.16
C ASP A 29 9.02 -4.91 16.65
N TYR A 30 10.15 -4.89 15.92
CA TYR A 30 10.14 -4.84 14.45
C TYR A 30 9.43 -6.05 13.84
N GLY A 31 9.61 -7.25 14.39
CA GLY A 31 8.94 -8.46 13.92
C GLY A 31 7.41 -8.38 14.06
N ILE A 32 6.91 -7.88 15.18
CA ILE A 32 5.48 -7.66 15.41
C ILE A 32 4.92 -6.62 14.43
N VAL A 33 5.62 -5.50 14.24
CA VAL A 33 5.22 -4.44 13.31
C VAL A 33 5.19 -4.97 11.87
N TYR A 34 6.21 -5.72 11.43
CA TYR A 34 6.25 -6.31 10.10
C TYR A 34 5.15 -7.36 9.88
N PHE A 35 4.90 -8.22 10.87
CA PHE A 35 3.81 -9.19 10.80
C PHE A 35 2.43 -8.52 10.68
N LYS A 36 2.22 -7.41 11.40
CA LYS A 36 1.00 -6.61 11.30
C LYS A 36 0.82 -6.01 9.90
N GLN A 37 1.87 -5.44 9.34
CA GLN A 37 1.87 -4.89 7.97
C GLN A 37 1.57 -5.99 6.94
N LEU A 38 2.21 -7.16 7.09
CA LEU A 38 2.00 -8.31 6.22
C LEU A 38 0.54 -8.80 6.25
N ARG A 39 -0.04 -8.95 7.44
CA ARG A 39 -1.46 -9.31 7.60
C ARG A 39 -2.38 -8.31 6.90
N ARG A 40 -2.13 -7.01 7.09
CA ARG A 40 -2.90 -5.92 6.48
C ARG A 40 -2.84 -5.96 4.95
N MET A 41 -1.68 -6.24 4.37
CA MET A 41 -1.51 -6.38 2.91
C MET A 41 -2.41 -7.47 2.30
N PHE A 42 -2.66 -8.56 3.03
CA PHE A 42 -3.51 -9.67 2.59
C PHE A 42 -4.93 -9.63 3.16
N TYR A 43 -5.38 -8.48 3.68
CA TYR A 43 -6.71 -8.32 4.31
C TYR A 43 -6.98 -9.29 5.47
N LEU A 44 -5.93 -9.81 6.12
CA LEU A 44 -6.02 -10.70 7.27
C LEU A 44 -6.21 -9.90 8.57
N VAL A 45 -7.25 -9.08 8.61
CA VAL A 45 -7.60 -8.18 9.72
C VAL A 45 -9.00 -8.47 10.23
N THR A 46 -9.21 -8.30 11.53
CA THR A 46 -10.53 -8.44 12.15
C THR A 46 -11.31 -7.13 12.09
N PRO A 47 -12.65 -7.14 12.23
CA PRO A 47 -13.45 -5.92 12.32
C PRO A 47 -12.98 -4.97 13.43
N ASN A 48 -12.56 -5.51 14.60
CA ASN A 48 -11.99 -4.71 15.69
C ASN A 48 -10.68 -4.00 15.32
N GLU A 49 -9.95 -4.46 14.31
CA GLU A 49 -8.69 -3.85 13.85
C GLU A 49 -8.89 -2.90 12.64
N SER A 50 -10.12 -2.81 12.12
CA SER A 50 -10.42 -2.14 10.84
C SER A 50 -11.66 -1.25 10.82
N CYS A 51 -12.50 -1.28 11.87
CA CYS A 51 -13.64 -0.39 12.03
C CYS A 51 -13.33 0.72 13.04
N PHE A 52 -13.32 1.97 12.58
CA PHE A 52 -13.07 3.15 13.41
C PHE A 52 -14.21 4.15 13.25
N GLU A 53 -14.53 4.86 14.33
CA GLU A 53 -15.51 5.94 14.30
C GLU A 53 -14.91 7.22 13.72
N ASN A 54 -13.67 7.51 14.11
CA ASN A 54 -12.97 8.73 13.75
C ASN A 54 -11.91 8.46 12.68
N VAL A 55 -11.84 9.31 11.66
CA VAL A 55 -10.83 9.23 10.59
C VAL A 55 -9.41 9.27 11.14
N ASN A 56 -9.18 10.02 12.22
CA ASN A 56 -7.87 10.16 12.87
C ASN A 56 -7.35 8.84 13.49
N GLU A 57 -8.22 7.87 13.71
CA GLU A 57 -7.86 6.56 14.25
C GLU A 57 -7.55 5.55 13.15
N VAL A 58 -7.95 5.84 11.89
CA VAL A 58 -7.75 4.96 10.75
C VAL A 58 -6.26 4.90 10.40
N PRO A 59 -5.63 3.73 10.48
CA PRO A 59 -4.23 3.58 10.06
C PRO A 59 -4.07 3.88 8.57
N HIS A 60 -2.94 4.46 8.19
CA HIS A 60 -2.59 4.62 6.78
C HIS A 60 -2.14 3.28 6.18
N TYR A 61 -3.10 2.37 5.96
CA TYR A 61 -2.85 0.97 5.54
C TYR A 61 -1.93 0.83 4.32
N ILE A 62 -2.06 1.74 3.35
CA ILE A 62 -1.19 1.75 2.16
C ILE A 62 0.25 2.06 2.56
N ASP A 63 0.46 3.06 3.42
CA ASP A 63 1.80 3.51 3.79
C ASP A 63 2.50 2.48 4.67
N GLU A 64 1.73 1.80 5.53
CA GLU A 64 2.17 0.63 6.29
C GLU A 64 2.47 -0.59 5.40
N SER A 65 1.72 -0.80 4.32
CA SER A 65 1.96 -1.97 3.43
C SER A 65 3.07 -1.74 2.41
N ASN A 66 3.45 -0.48 2.15
CA ASN A 66 4.48 -0.13 1.18
C ASN A 66 5.83 -0.82 1.50
N SER A 67 6.18 -0.94 2.78
CA SER A 67 7.44 -1.58 3.20
C SER A 67 7.48 -3.06 2.79
N VAL A 68 6.40 -3.80 3.07
CA VAL A 68 6.25 -5.22 2.73
C VAL A 68 6.22 -5.42 1.22
N PHE A 69 5.48 -4.58 0.50
CA PHE A 69 5.43 -4.60 -0.96
C PHE A 69 6.82 -4.39 -1.58
N LEU A 70 7.59 -3.40 -1.09
CA LEU A 70 8.95 -3.14 -1.54
C LEU A 70 9.89 -4.31 -1.23
N THR A 71 9.74 -4.96 -0.06
CA THR A 71 10.51 -6.17 0.26
C THR A 71 10.21 -7.28 -0.75
N PHE A 72 8.95 -7.58 -1.04
CA PHE A 72 8.61 -8.59 -2.05
C PHE A 72 9.10 -8.22 -3.44
N LEU A 73 8.97 -6.95 -3.86
CA LEU A 73 9.46 -6.47 -5.14
C LEU A 73 10.99 -6.69 -5.29
N LEU A 74 11.75 -6.34 -4.26
CA LEU A 74 13.21 -6.53 -4.25
C LEU A 74 13.59 -8.01 -4.20
N THR A 75 12.90 -8.80 -3.38
CA THR A 75 13.15 -10.25 -3.29
C THR A 75 12.86 -10.93 -4.64
N GLU A 76 11.73 -10.64 -5.27
CA GLU A 76 11.40 -11.14 -6.61
C GLU A 76 12.45 -10.72 -7.63
N SER A 77 12.89 -9.46 -7.61
CA SER A 77 13.92 -8.94 -8.51
C SER A 77 15.26 -9.67 -8.33
N ILE A 78 15.70 -9.91 -7.09
CA ILE A 78 16.95 -10.61 -6.77
C ILE A 78 16.86 -12.08 -7.17
N ILE A 79 15.75 -12.76 -6.83
CA ILE A 79 15.53 -14.16 -7.20
C ILE A 79 15.52 -14.31 -8.72
N SER A 80 14.81 -13.42 -9.42
CA SER A 80 14.75 -13.44 -10.88
C SER A 80 16.12 -13.18 -11.50
N PHE A 81 16.91 -12.26 -10.94
CA PHE A 81 18.26 -12.00 -11.41
C PHE A 81 19.20 -13.21 -11.23
N ILE A 82 19.06 -13.96 -10.13
CA ILE A 82 19.92 -15.12 -9.84
C ILE A 82 19.46 -16.38 -10.57
N LEU A 83 18.15 -16.63 -10.64
CA LEU A 83 17.58 -17.90 -11.08
C LEU A 83 17.00 -17.90 -12.50
N ALA A 84 16.65 -16.75 -13.07
CA ALA A 84 15.87 -16.70 -14.31
C ALA A 84 16.72 -16.83 -15.61
N ASP A 85 17.98 -17.26 -15.52
CA ASP A 85 18.86 -17.63 -16.64
C ASP A 85 18.69 -16.76 -17.91
N GLY A 86 18.79 -15.43 -17.77
CA GLY A 86 18.71 -14.47 -18.87
C GLY A 86 17.30 -14.04 -19.32
N ILE A 87 16.23 -14.53 -18.68
CA ILE A 87 14.83 -14.16 -18.97
C ILE A 87 14.40 -12.89 -18.21
N TYR A 88 15.14 -12.46 -17.18
CA TYR A 88 14.78 -11.28 -16.39
C TYR A 88 15.03 -9.95 -17.13
N ARG A 89 13.96 -9.26 -17.50
CA ARG A 89 13.98 -8.00 -18.25
C ARG A 89 14.00 -6.79 -17.33
N ILE A 90 15.21 -6.40 -16.91
CA ILE A 90 15.43 -5.22 -16.04
C ILE A 90 14.82 -3.94 -16.63
N ASN A 91 14.85 -3.79 -17.95
CA ASN A 91 14.26 -2.63 -18.63
C ASN A 91 12.74 -2.51 -18.42
N ASP A 92 12.01 -3.63 -18.34
CA ASP A 92 10.57 -3.60 -18.05
C ASP A 92 10.32 -3.13 -16.61
N GLY A 93 11.10 -3.65 -15.65
CA GLY A 93 11.02 -3.23 -14.25
C GLY A 93 11.32 -1.75 -14.02
N ILE A 94 12.36 -1.21 -14.69
CA ILE A 94 12.68 0.23 -14.65
C ILE A 94 11.56 1.07 -15.26
N THR A 95 11.00 0.61 -16.38
CA THR A 95 9.88 1.29 -17.07
C THR A 95 8.65 1.34 -16.18
N SER A 96 8.28 0.21 -15.58
CA SER A 96 7.13 0.09 -14.68
C SER A 96 7.30 0.96 -13.43
N SER A 97 8.48 0.98 -12.83
CA SER A 97 8.79 1.83 -11.66
C SER A 97 8.71 3.33 -12.01
N SER A 98 9.27 3.70 -13.17
CA SER A 98 9.30 5.08 -13.65
C SER A 98 7.89 5.60 -14.00
N ALA A 99 7.07 4.77 -14.65
CA ALA A 99 5.65 5.07 -14.90
C ALA A 99 4.90 5.31 -13.57
N GLY A 100 5.14 4.45 -12.57
CA GLY A 100 4.55 4.59 -11.23
C GLY A 100 4.91 5.90 -10.55
N LEU A 101 6.17 6.32 -10.60
CA LEU A 101 6.62 7.62 -10.07
C LEU A 101 5.93 8.79 -10.78
N LEU A 102 5.92 8.77 -12.12
CA LEU A 102 5.31 9.84 -12.93
C LEU A 102 3.79 9.95 -12.72
N SER A 103 3.11 8.82 -12.49
CA SER A 103 1.67 8.80 -12.22
C SER A 103 1.25 9.58 -10.95
N ARG A 104 2.21 9.91 -10.08
CA ARG A 104 1.95 10.68 -8.83
C ARG A 104 1.84 12.18 -9.04
N LEU A 105 2.40 12.72 -10.12
CA LEU A 105 2.38 14.16 -10.42
C LEU A 105 0.95 14.77 -10.46
N PRO A 106 -0.04 14.17 -11.13
CA PRO A 106 -1.39 14.76 -11.24
C PRO A 106 -2.30 14.57 -10.03
N VAL A 107 -1.86 13.83 -8.99
CA VAL A 107 -2.74 13.35 -7.91
C VAL A 107 -3.40 14.47 -7.11
N MET A 108 -2.69 15.56 -6.84
CA MET A 108 -3.20 16.66 -6.01
C MET A 108 -4.47 17.29 -6.60
N LEU A 109 -4.45 17.64 -7.90
CA LEU A 109 -5.57 18.30 -8.57
C LEU A 109 -6.82 17.41 -8.61
N VAL A 110 -6.64 16.15 -8.98
CA VAL A 110 -7.76 15.20 -9.12
C VAL A 110 -8.40 14.89 -7.77
N LYS A 111 -7.60 14.79 -6.70
CA LYS A 111 -8.14 14.59 -5.34
C LYS A 111 -9.00 15.74 -4.87
N SER A 112 -8.58 16.98 -5.13
CA SER A 112 -9.38 18.17 -4.75
C SER A 112 -10.74 18.18 -5.44
N VAL A 113 -10.78 17.85 -6.74
CA VAL A 113 -12.03 17.76 -7.50
C VAL A 113 -12.91 16.64 -6.94
N HIS A 114 -12.36 15.44 -6.70
CA HIS A 114 -13.13 14.34 -6.12
C HIS A 114 -13.74 14.69 -4.76
N LEU A 115 -12.96 15.30 -3.86
CA LEU A 115 -13.45 15.69 -2.53
C LEU A 115 -14.55 16.75 -2.63
N ALA A 116 -14.39 17.74 -3.52
CA ALA A 116 -15.40 18.76 -3.75
C ALA A 116 -16.70 18.16 -4.31
N THR A 117 -16.59 17.27 -5.30
CA THR A 117 -17.73 16.54 -5.87
C THR A 117 -18.40 15.67 -4.82
N TYR A 118 -17.64 14.92 -4.01
CA TYR A 118 -18.18 14.11 -2.93
C TYR A 118 -18.99 14.95 -1.93
N LYS A 119 -18.42 16.06 -1.45
CA LYS A 119 -19.10 16.98 -0.53
C LYS A 119 -20.37 17.57 -1.15
N TRP A 120 -20.31 17.95 -2.42
CA TRP A 120 -21.48 18.49 -3.12
C TRP A 120 -22.58 17.44 -3.27
N VAL A 121 -22.24 16.21 -3.68
CA VAL A 121 -23.21 15.12 -3.80
C VAL A 121 -23.81 14.78 -2.43
N HIS A 122 -22.97 14.65 -1.40
CA HIS A 122 -23.41 14.39 -0.04
C HIS A 122 -24.40 15.46 0.45
N ASN A 123 -24.06 16.74 0.34
CA ASN A 123 -24.90 17.80 0.87
C ASN A 123 -26.23 18.01 0.12
N ASN A 124 -26.34 17.55 -1.13
CA ASN A 124 -27.54 17.77 -1.97
C ASN A 124 -28.36 16.49 -2.22
N PHE A 125 -27.75 15.31 -2.17
CA PHE A 125 -28.35 14.03 -2.58
C PHE A 125 -28.19 12.91 -1.54
N GLN A 126 -27.82 13.23 -0.31
CA GLN A 126 -27.80 12.25 0.78
C GLN A 126 -29.22 11.76 1.07
N LEU A 127 -29.45 10.47 0.81
CA LEU A 127 -30.75 9.82 1.02
C LEU A 127 -30.89 9.19 2.42
N LEU A 128 -29.80 8.62 2.93
CA LEU A 128 -29.77 7.86 4.17
C LEU A 128 -28.40 7.98 4.84
N GLU A 129 -28.38 8.09 6.16
CA GLU A 129 -27.20 7.90 6.98
C GLU A 129 -27.09 6.45 7.44
N LEU A 130 -26.05 5.77 6.99
CA LEU A 130 -25.77 4.40 7.40
C LEU A 130 -24.86 4.39 8.64
N PRO A 131 -25.16 3.60 9.69
CA PRO A 131 -24.35 3.53 10.88
C PRO A 131 -22.96 2.97 10.56
N TRP A 132 -21.91 3.66 11.04
CA TRP A 132 -20.51 3.31 10.81
C TRP A 132 -20.11 1.97 11.44
N ASN A 133 -20.78 1.57 12.53
CA ASN A 133 -20.49 0.35 13.29
C ASN A 133 -21.31 -0.86 12.85
N SER A 134 -22.09 -0.76 11.76
CA SER A 134 -22.90 -1.87 11.25
C SER A 134 -22.12 -2.68 10.20
N PRO A 135 -21.96 -4.00 10.40
CA PRO A 135 -21.36 -4.86 9.38
C PRO A 135 -22.11 -4.84 8.05
N CYS A 136 -23.43 -4.64 8.09
CA CYS A 136 -24.26 -4.55 6.88
C CYS A 136 -23.91 -3.32 6.04
N THR A 137 -23.65 -2.16 6.69
CA THR A 137 -23.18 -0.93 6.01
C THR A 137 -21.91 -1.21 5.22
N TRP A 138 -20.92 -1.86 5.84
CA TRP A 138 -19.64 -2.16 5.20
C TRP A 138 -19.76 -3.21 4.10
N PHE A 139 -20.58 -4.25 4.31
CA PHE A 139 -20.83 -5.27 3.29
C PHE A 139 -21.51 -4.69 2.05
N LEU A 140 -22.54 -3.86 2.23
CA LEU A 140 -23.20 -3.19 1.12
C LEU A 140 -22.25 -2.20 0.42
N THR A 141 -21.47 -1.45 1.20
CA THR A 141 -20.45 -0.53 0.66
C THR A 141 -19.43 -1.28 -0.18
N PHE A 142 -18.91 -2.41 0.33
CA PHE A 142 -17.99 -3.28 -0.40
C PHE A 142 -18.58 -3.71 -1.75
N LEU A 143 -19.81 -4.23 -1.77
CA LEU A 143 -20.45 -4.67 -3.01
C LEU A 143 -20.67 -3.53 -4.01
N LEU A 144 -21.14 -2.37 -3.56
CA LEU A 144 -21.41 -1.24 -4.44
C LEU A 144 -20.13 -0.63 -5.01
N VAL A 145 -19.08 -0.52 -4.18
CA VAL A 145 -17.76 -0.02 -4.61
C VAL A 145 -17.12 -1.00 -5.59
N ASP A 146 -17.18 -2.31 -5.32
CA ASP A 146 -16.64 -3.35 -6.20
C ASP A 146 -17.37 -3.39 -7.54
N LEU A 147 -18.71 -3.31 -7.53
CA LEU A 147 -19.51 -3.24 -8.75
C LEU A 147 -19.19 -1.99 -9.59
N GLY A 148 -19.05 -0.84 -8.93
CA GLY A 148 -18.65 0.40 -9.59
C GLY A 148 -17.25 0.31 -10.20
N TYR A 149 -16.31 -0.29 -9.47
CA TYR A 149 -14.97 -0.56 -9.97
C TYR A 149 -14.98 -1.51 -11.17
N TYR A 150 -15.79 -2.58 -11.13
CA TYR A 150 -15.97 -3.51 -12.24
C TYR A 150 -16.43 -2.79 -13.51
N TRP A 151 -17.50 -1.98 -13.42
CA TRP A 151 -18.01 -1.25 -14.57
C TRP A 151 -17.00 -0.23 -15.10
N PHE A 152 -16.32 0.47 -14.20
CA PHE A 152 -15.25 1.37 -14.58
C PHE A 152 -14.13 0.64 -15.35
N HIS A 153 -13.65 -0.48 -14.81
CA HIS A 153 -12.61 -1.28 -15.43
C HIS A 153 -13.06 -1.82 -16.79
N ARG A 154 -14.31 -2.32 -16.90
CA ARG A 154 -14.88 -2.74 -18.18
C ARG A 154 -14.90 -1.60 -19.20
N MET A 155 -15.38 -0.41 -18.82
CA MET A 155 -15.36 0.76 -19.71
C MET A 155 -13.93 1.15 -20.11
N ALA A 156 -12.95 0.95 -19.22
CA ALA A 156 -11.54 1.18 -19.55
C ALA A 156 -10.99 0.24 -20.62
N HIS A 157 -11.62 -0.93 -20.83
CA HIS A 157 -11.30 -1.85 -21.92
C HIS A 157 -12.18 -1.67 -23.16
N GLU A 158 -13.35 -1.03 -23.05
CA GLU A 158 -14.31 -0.89 -24.17
C GLU A 158 -14.33 0.51 -24.81
N VAL A 159 -13.93 1.58 -24.09
CA VAL A 159 -14.01 2.97 -24.57
C VAL A 159 -12.63 3.49 -24.93
N ASN A 160 -12.43 3.92 -26.19
CA ASN A 160 -11.13 4.33 -26.74
C ASN A 160 -10.32 5.31 -25.87
N ILE A 161 -10.94 6.37 -25.32
CA ILE A 161 -10.22 7.35 -24.50
C ILE A 161 -9.77 6.77 -23.15
N LEU A 162 -10.60 5.90 -22.55
CA LEU A 162 -10.27 5.24 -21.30
C LEU A 162 -9.22 4.14 -21.53
N TRP A 163 -9.33 3.41 -22.64
CA TRP A 163 -8.31 2.46 -23.08
C TRP A 163 -6.97 3.15 -23.32
N ALA A 164 -6.96 4.31 -23.98
CA ALA A 164 -5.72 5.05 -24.23
C ALA A 164 -4.97 5.39 -22.93
N ALA A 165 -5.71 5.71 -21.86
CA ALA A 165 -5.15 5.95 -20.54
C ALA A 165 -4.78 4.64 -19.80
N HIS A 166 -5.53 3.56 -20.00
CA HIS A 166 -5.40 2.31 -19.26
C HIS A 166 -4.38 1.32 -19.85
N GLN A 167 -4.19 1.30 -21.17
CA GLN A 167 -3.34 0.33 -21.88
C GLN A 167 -1.89 0.28 -21.39
N VAL A 168 -1.37 1.40 -20.86
CA VAL A 168 -0.01 1.46 -20.29
C VAL A 168 0.13 0.45 -19.15
N HIS A 169 -0.92 0.26 -18.35
CA HIS A 169 -0.93 -0.73 -17.28
C HIS A 169 -0.78 -2.17 -17.81
N HIS A 170 -1.40 -2.46 -18.94
CA HIS A 170 -1.36 -3.77 -19.61
C HIS A 170 -0.19 -3.93 -20.60
N SER A 171 0.71 -2.95 -20.69
CA SER A 171 1.79 -2.97 -21.69
C SER A 171 3.04 -3.72 -21.26
N SER A 172 3.10 -4.23 -20.02
CA SER A 172 4.17 -5.15 -19.62
C SER A 172 3.87 -6.53 -20.19
N GLU A 173 4.89 -7.17 -20.75
CA GLU A 173 4.83 -8.56 -21.20
C GLU A 173 5.17 -9.54 -20.06
N ASP A 174 5.60 -9.01 -18.91
CA ASP A 174 6.07 -9.78 -17.77
C ASP A 174 5.06 -9.75 -16.61
N TYR A 175 4.82 -10.92 -16.01
CA TYR A 175 4.01 -11.05 -14.81
C TYR A 175 4.90 -11.00 -13.57
N ASN A 176 5.20 -9.79 -13.09
CA ASN A 176 6.01 -9.53 -11.90
C ASN A 176 5.41 -8.39 -11.04
N LEU A 177 5.92 -8.19 -9.83
CA LEU A 177 5.42 -7.18 -8.88
C LEU A 177 5.63 -5.75 -9.36
N SER A 178 6.67 -5.49 -10.16
CA SER A 178 6.94 -4.14 -10.68
C SER A 178 5.83 -3.68 -11.62
N THR A 179 5.18 -4.61 -12.34
CA THR A 179 4.04 -4.34 -13.23
C THR A 179 2.87 -3.68 -12.50
N ALA A 180 2.68 -3.93 -11.20
CA ALA A 180 1.67 -3.24 -10.39
C ALA A 180 1.90 -1.71 -10.33
N LEU A 181 3.17 -1.27 -10.41
CA LEU A 181 3.54 0.14 -10.42
C LEU A 181 3.35 0.80 -11.78
N ARG A 182 3.15 0.02 -12.85
CA ARG A 182 3.01 0.54 -14.21
C ARG A 182 1.66 1.22 -14.40
N GLN A 183 1.61 2.50 -14.08
CA GLN A 183 0.41 3.33 -14.20
C GLN A 183 0.67 4.49 -15.16
N SER A 184 -0.30 4.79 -16.03
CA SER A 184 -0.23 5.98 -16.89
C SER A 184 -0.34 7.26 -16.05
N VAL A 185 0.27 8.35 -16.52
CA VAL A 185 0.03 9.69 -15.96
C VAL A 185 -1.45 10.08 -16.07
N LEU A 186 -2.13 9.61 -17.13
CA LEU A 186 -3.55 9.87 -17.31
C LEU A 186 -4.46 8.99 -16.45
N GLN A 187 -3.93 7.87 -15.93
CA GLN A 187 -4.71 6.89 -15.17
C GLN A 187 -5.42 7.55 -13.98
N THR A 188 -4.78 8.50 -13.30
CA THR A 188 -5.36 9.21 -12.16
C THR A 188 -6.61 10.01 -12.52
N TYR A 189 -6.69 10.57 -13.74
CA TYR A 189 -7.88 11.30 -14.21
C TYR A 189 -9.01 10.37 -14.66
N THR A 190 -8.63 9.17 -15.10
CA THR A 190 -9.52 8.14 -15.59
C THR A 190 -9.43 6.93 -14.66
N SER A 191 -9.61 7.13 -13.35
CA SER A 191 -9.71 6.03 -12.40
C SER A 191 -11.07 6.05 -11.74
N TRP A 192 -11.51 4.88 -11.26
CA TRP A 192 -12.61 4.82 -10.30
C TRP A 192 -12.29 5.66 -9.05
N VAL A 193 -13.34 6.03 -8.29
CA VAL A 193 -13.33 6.95 -7.14
C VAL A 193 -12.42 6.52 -5.97
N SER A 194 -11.66 5.44 -6.08
CA SER A 194 -10.68 5.07 -5.05
C SER A 194 -9.38 5.86 -5.21
N ASN A 195 -9.17 6.87 -4.34
CA ASN A 195 -8.04 6.80 -3.40
C ASN A 195 -8.00 7.92 -2.35
N LYS A 196 -7.93 7.44 -1.09
CA LYS A 196 -7.53 8.13 0.15
C LYS A 196 -8.27 9.45 0.39
N VAL A 197 -9.38 9.38 1.11
CA VAL A 197 -9.77 10.49 2.00
C VAL A 197 -8.53 10.79 2.86
N PRO A 198 -8.09 12.06 2.98
CA PRO A 198 -6.94 12.43 3.79
C PRO A 198 -7.07 11.92 5.23
#